data_AF-A0A9D1JHL9-F1
#
_entry.id   AF-A0A9D1JHL9-F1
#
_cell.length_a   1.000
_cell.length_b   1.000
_cell.length_c   1.000
_cell.angle_alpha   90.00
_cell.angle_beta   90.00
_cell.angle_gamma   90.00
#
_symmetry.space_group_name_H-M   'P 1'
#
loop_
_entity.id
_entity.type
_entity.pdbx_description
1 polymer ?
#
loop_
_entity_poly.entity_id
_entity_poly.type
_entity_poly.pdbx_seq_one_letter_code
_entity_poly.pdbx_strand_id
1 'polypeptide(L)'
;MSEEKSLAKLLQEKLFSEKKNGMLKLSDDETAKVDEFCEDYKHYLDNAKTEREAVNAAIEIAKANGFKEYDRSAKYTAGEKVYYNNRGKSVILCVFGTEPLENGVKISAAHIDSPRLDLKANPVYESNDLCLLKTHY
;
A
#
# COMPACT_ATOMS: atom_id res chain seq x y z
N MET A 1 39.09 -28.36 -12.56
CA MET A 1 39.75 -27.20 -13.18
C MET A 1 38.73 -26.08 -13.20
N SER A 2 38.60 -25.31 -12.11
CA SER A 2 37.71 -24.16 -12.06
C SER A 2 38.32 -23.05 -12.92
N GLU A 3 37.69 -22.70 -14.03
CA GLU A 3 38.08 -21.53 -14.82
C GLU A 3 38.02 -20.28 -13.93
N GLU A 4 39.17 -19.65 -13.70
CA GLU A 4 39.24 -18.36 -13.03
C GLU A 4 38.42 -17.35 -13.83
N LYS A 5 37.34 -16.85 -13.22
CA LYS A 5 36.51 -15.82 -13.84
C LYS A 5 37.35 -14.56 -14.06
N SER A 6 37.31 -14.00 -15.26
CA SER A 6 37.98 -12.73 -15.55
C SER A 6 37.45 -11.61 -14.65
N LEU A 7 38.29 -10.60 -14.36
CA LEU A 7 37.93 -9.43 -13.56
C LEU A 7 36.63 -8.76 -14.06
N ALA A 8 36.46 -8.70 -15.39
CA ALA A 8 35.25 -8.16 -16.02
C ALA A 8 33.98 -8.94 -15.65
N LYS A 9 34.05 -10.28 -15.59
CA LYS A 9 32.93 -11.14 -15.24
C LYS A 9 32.56 -11.03 -13.75
N LEU A 10 33.56 -10.88 -12.88
CA LEU A 10 33.35 -10.61 -11.45
C LEU A 10 32.69 -9.24 -11.21
N LEU A 11 33.13 -8.20 -11.92
CA LEU A 11 32.54 -6.87 -11.84
C LEU A 11 31.10 -6.86 -12.37
N GLN A 12 30.84 -7.60 -13.45
CA GLN A 12 29.49 -7.75 -14.00
C GLN A 12 28.55 -8.39 -12.98
N GLU A 13 28.93 -9.50 -12.35
CA GLU A 13 28.13 -10.16 -11.31
C GLU A 13 27.86 -9.24 -10.10
N LYS A 14 28.81 -8.37 -9.75
CA LYS A 14 28.67 -7.45 -8.61
C LYS A 14 27.82 -6.21 -8.89
N LEU A 15 27.88 -5.69 -10.12
CA LEU A 15 27.27 -4.40 -10.47
C LEU A 15 25.93 -4.55 -11.19
N PHE A 16 25.69 -5.67 -11.88
CA PHE A 16 24.51 -5.82 -12.71
C PHE A 16 23.41 -6.53 -11.94
N SER A 17 22.16 -6.09 -12.15
CA SER A 17 21.00 -6.77 -11.57
C SER A 17 20.75 -8.09 -12.29
N GLU A 18 20.89 -9.21 -11.56
CA GLU A 18 20.54 -10.52 -12.09
C GLU A 18 19.03 -10.73 -12.12
N LYS A 19 18.50 -11.04 -13.32
CA LYS A 19 17.09 -11.43 -13.53
C LYS A 19 16.86 -12.89 -13.15
N LYS A 20 16.92 -13.20 -11.85
CA LYS A 20 16.50 -14.50 -11.29
C LYS A 20 15.21 -14.32 -10.48
N ASN A 21 14.41 -15.38 -10.40
CA ASN A 21 13.22 -15.42 -9.56
C ASN A 21 13.58 -15.06 -8.12
N GLY A 22 12.79 -14.18 -7.49
CA GLY A 22 13.02 -13.70 -6.12
C GLY A 22 13.12 -14.84 -5.11
N MET A 23 12.24 -15.83 -5.18
CA MET A 23 12.23 -16.97 -4.25
C MET A 23 13.50 -17.83 -4.34
N LEU A 24 14.16 -17.88 -5.50
CA LEU A 24 15.42 -18.61 -5.65
C LEU A 24 16.63 -17.85 -5.09
N LYS A 25 16.45 -16.60 -4.67
CA LYS A 25 17.51 -15.77 -4.07
C LYS A 25 17.44 -15.72 -2.55
N LEU A 26 16.30 -16.08 -1.97
CA LEU A 26 16.05 -15.98 -0.53
C LEU A 26 16.53 -17.25 0.18
N SER A 27 16.98 -17.09 1.42
CA SER A 27 17.12 -18.22 2.34
C SER A 27 15.77 -18.71 2.85
N ASP A 28 15.75 -19.86 3.51
CA ASP A 28 14.54 -20.39 4.15
C ASP A 28 14.00 -19.41 5.23
N ASP A 29 14.90 -18.79 6.01
CA ASP A 29 14.54 -17.80 7.03
C ASP A 29 13.95 -16.51 6.42
N GLU A 30 14.47 -16.06 5.28
CA GLU A 30 13.92 -14.90 4.57
C GLU A 30 12.56 -15.23 3.95
N THR A 31 12.40 -16.44 3.43
CA THR A 31 11.12 -16.92 2.87
C THR A 31 10.04 -16.97 3.96
N ALA A 32 10.37 -17.48 5.15
CA ALA A 32 9.44 -17.49 6.28
C ALA A 32 8.96 -16.08 6.69
N LYS A 33 9.84 -15.07 6.65
CA LYS A 33 9.47 -13.67 6.90
C LYS A 33 8.55 -13.09 5.83
N VAL A 34 8.75 -13.49 4.57
CA VAL A 34 7.86 -13.08 3.46
C VAL A 34 6.48 -13.68 3.66
N ASP A 35 6.40 -14.96 4.04
CA ASP A 35 5.13 -15.63 4.30
C ASP A 35 4.40 -14.99 5.49
N GLU A 36 5.12 -14.69 6.59
CA GLU A 36 4.57 -13.97 7.74
C GLU A 36 3.99 -12.60 7.35
N PHE A 37 4.72 -11.82 6.55
CA PHE A 37 4.23 -10.55 6.02
C PHE A 37 2.95 -10.70 5.19
N CYS A 38 2.82 -11.80 4.44
CA CYS A 38 1.64 -12.07 3.62
C CYS A 38 0.38 -12.35 4.45
N GLU A 39 0.50 -12.85 5.69
CA GLU A 39 -0.66 -13.05 6.57
C GLU A 39 -1.34 -11.74 6.94
N ASP A 40 -0.55 -10.74 7.38
CA ASP A 40 -1.08 -9.41 7.69
C ASP A 40 -1.66 -8.72 6.45
N TYR A 41 -1.03 -8.91 5.29
CA TYR A 41 -1.55 -8.37 4.03
C TYR A 41 -2.90 -9.01 3.65
N LYS A 42 -3.04 -10.33 3.79
CA LYS A 42 -4.33 -11.01 3.58
C LYS A 42 -5.40 -10.49 4.53
N HIS A 43 -5.08 -10.34 5.81
CA HIS A 43 -6.00 -9.77 6.79
C HIS A 43 -6.42 -8.33 6.42
N TYR A 44 -5.48 -7.49 5.96
CA TYR A 44 -5.80 -6.17 5.43
C TYR A 44 -6.78 -6.25 4.26
N LEU A 45 -6.50 -7.10 3.26
CA LEU A 45 -7.36 -7.28 2.09
C LEU A 45 -8.76 -7.78 2.47
N ASP A 46 -8.89 -8.60 3.51
CA ASP A 46 -10.18 -9.10 3.98
C ASP A 46 -11.06 -8.03 4.63
N ASN A 47 -10.44 -7.01 5.21
CA ASN A 47 -11.15 -5.92 5.87
C ASN A 47 -11.25 -4.63 5.04
N ALA A 48 -10.60 -4.55 3.87
CA ALA A 48 -10.50 -3.34 3.05
C ALA A 48 -11.09 -3.54 1.63
N LYS A 49 -12.37 -3.90 1.54
CA LYS A 49 -13.01 -4.25 0.24
C LYS A 49 -13.50 -3.03 -0.54
N THR A 50 -13.85 -1.95 0.16
CA THR A 50 -14.27 -0.67 -0.42
C THR A 50 -13.25 0.43 -0.14
N GLU A 51 -13.32 1.54 -0.88
CA GLU A 51 -12.40 2.66 -0.69
C GLU A 51 -12.47 3.25 0.72
N ARG A 52 -13.66 3.19 1.34
CA ARG A 52 -13.90 3.72 2.69
C ARG A 52 -13.29 2.83 3.76
N GLU A 53 -13.45 1.52 3.61
CA GLU A 53 -12.85 0.52 4.50
C GLU A 53 -11.33 0.56 4.41
N ALA A 54 -10.77 0.66 3.20
CA ALA A 54 -9.34 0.81 2.98
C ALA A 54 -8.77 2.07 3.65
N VAL A 55 -9.46 3.22 3.55
CA VAL A 55 -9.05 4.43 4.29
C VAL A 55 -9.06 4.21 5.80
N ASN A 56 -10.11 3.60 6.34
CA ASN A 56 -10.21 3.36 7.78
C ASN A 56 -9.10 2.43 8.28
N ALA A 57 -8.88 1.30 7.60
CA ALA A 57 -7.81 0.36 7.93
C ALA A 57 -6.42 1.03 7.85
N ALA A 58 -6.15 1.79 6.79
CA ALA A 58 -4.89 2.50 6.62
C ALA A 58 -4.65 3.55 7.72
N ILE A 59 -5.69 4.29 8.13
CA ILE A 59 -5.57 5.28 9.21
C ILE A 59 -5.31 4.61 10.56
N GLU A 60 -5.97 3.48 10.87
CA GLU A 60 -5.72 2.75 12.11
C GLU A 60 -4.28 2.22 12.17
N ILE A 61 -3.78 1.63 11.08
CA ILE A 61 -2.38 1.19 10.97
C ILE A 61 -1.43 2.38 11.10
N ALA A 62 -1.73 3.51 10.46
CA ALA A 62 -0.91 4.71 10.52
C ALA A 62 -0.83 5.26 11.96
N LYS A 63 -1.98 5.38 12.65
CA LYS A 63 -2.02 5.83 14.05
C LYS A 63 -1.21 4.92 14.97
N ALA A 64 -1.34 3.60 14.81
CA ALA A 64 -0.53 2.64 15.55
C ALA A 64 0.98 2.81 15.33
N ASN A 65 1.38 3.35 14.17
CA ASN A 65 2.77 3.65 13.80
C ASN A 65 3.21 5.09 14.08
N GLY A 66 2.44 5.83 14.89
CA GLY A 66 2.76 7.17 15.36
C GLY A 66 2.39 8.29 14.40
N PHE A 67 1.60 8.02 13.36
CA PHE A 67 1.04 9.08 12.52
C PHE A 67 -0.06 9.83 13.27
N LYS A 68 -0.10 11.15 13.06
CA LYS A 68 -1.15 12.04 13.59
C LYS A 68 -1.89 12.72 12.45
N GLU A 69 -3.08 13.24 12.72
CA GLU A 69 -3.81 13.98 11.70
C GLU A 69 -3.08 15.28 11.34
N TYR A 70 -3.05 15.58 10.04
CA TYR A 70 -2.45 16.80 9.52
C TYR A 70 -3.27 18.03 9.92
N ASP A 71 -2.59 19.01 10.49
CA ASP A 71 -3.11 20.29 10.91
C ASP A 71 -2.47 21.39 10.05
N ARG A 72 -3.32 22.16 9.36
CA ARG A 72 -2.90 23.24 8.46
C ARG A 72 -2.21 24.40 9.19
N SER A 73 -2.46 24.53 10.50
CA SER A 73 -1.90 25.59 11.35
C SER A 73 -0.59 25.18 12.04
N ALA A 74 -0.28 23.89 12.07
CA ALA A 74 0.91 23.36 12.71
C ALA A 74 2.17 23.56 11.84
N LYS A 75 3.32 23.59 12.51
CA LYS A 75 4.64 23.47 11.89
C LYS A 75 5.21 22.11 12.22
N TYR A 76 5.82 21.47 11.22
CA TYR A 76 6.33 20.11 11.34
C TYR A 76 7.86 20.11 11.21
N THR A 77 8.50 19.25 12.00
CA THR A 77 9.94 19.01 11.97
C THR A 77 10.28 17.69 11.31
N ALA A 78 11.54 17.50 10.93
CA ALA A 78 12.02 16.27 10.30
C ALA A 78 11.71 15.04 11.18
N GLY A 79 11.21 13.98 10.56
CA GLY A 79 10.81 12.73 11.21
C GLY A 79 9.36 12.71 11.70
N GLU A 80 8.67 13.84 11.76
CA GLU A 80 7.25 13.85 12.11
C GLU A 80 6.41 13.13 11.06
N LYS A 81 5.39 12.42 11.52
CA LYS A 81 4.52 11.57 10.69
C LYS A 81 3.09 12.08 10.76
N VAL A 82 2.53 12.41 9.60
CA VAL A 82 1.15 12.90 9.50
C VAL A 82 0.34 12.19 8.43
N TYR A 83 -0.96 12.08 8.66
CA TYR A 83 -1.92 11.62 7.66
C TYR A 83 -2.97 12.70 7.37
N TYR A 84 -3.48 12.72 6.13
CA TYR A 84 -4.62 13.54 5.75
C TYR A 84 -5.72 12.65 5.18
N ASN A 85 -6.91 12.72 5.78
CA ASN A 85 -8.09 11.99 5.32
C ASN A 85 -8.95 12.91 4.43
N ASN A 86 -9.08 12.55 3.15
CA ASN A 86 -9.96 13.25 2.23
C ASN A 86 -11.32 12.53 2.15
N ARG A 87 -12.28 13.02 2.95
CA ARG A 87 -13.71 12.61 2.92
C ARG A 87 -13.94 11.10 3.11
N GLY A 88 -13.00 10.39 3.74
CA GLY A 88 -13.05 8.96 3.97
C GLY A 88 -12.94 8.13 2.69
N LYS A 89 -12.33 8.67 1.62
CA LYS A 89 -12.17 7.98 0.32
C LYS A 89 -10.75 7.99 -0.22
N SER A 90 -9.88 8.85 0.30
CA SER A 90 -8.44 8.75 0.09
C SER A 90 -7.69 9.20 1.33
N VAL A 91 -6.46 8.69 1.48
CA VAL A 91 -5.55 9.03 2.57
C VAL A 91 -4.19 9.40 1.99
N ILE A 92 -3.57 10.44 2.54
CA ILE A 92 -2.18 10.82 2.25
C ILE A 92 -1.39 10.58 3.52
N LEU A 93 -0.26 9.88 3.41
CA LEU A 93 0.69 9.65 4.51
C LEU A 93 1.98 10.40 4.19
N CYS A 94 2.51 11.15 5.15
CA CYS A 94 3.72 11.94 4.99
C CYS A 94 4.66 11.74 6.18
N VAL A 95 5.94 11.59 5.88
CA VAL A 95 7.04 11.68 6.85
C VAL A 95 7.90 12.85 6.43
N PHE A 96 8.05 13.85 7.29
CA PHE A 96 8.81 15.06 6.97
C PHE A 96 10.31 14.75 6.89
N GLY A 97 10.96 15.16 5.80
CA GLY A 97 12.39 15.01 5.60
C GLY A 97 13.21 16.10 6.28
N THR A 98 14.53 16.00 6.17
CA THR A 98 15.47 17.02 6.66
C THR A 98 15.69 18.15 5.66
N GLU A 99 15.41 17.91 4.38
CA GLU A 99 15.59 18.91 3.31
C GLU A 99 14.35 19.80 3.15
N PRO A 100 14.53 21.07 2.72
CA PRO A 100 13.43 21.94 2.33
C PRO A 100 12.56 21.33 1.23
N LEU A 101 11.25 21.63 1.25
CA LEU A 101 10.28 21.12 0.27
C LEU A 101 10.62 21.50 -1.17
N GLU A 102 11.30 22.63 -1.38
CA GLU A 102 11.77 23.10 -2.69
C GLU A 102 12.76 22.15 -3.38
N ASN A 103 13.45 21.30 -2.62
CA ASN A 103 14.31 20.24 -3.17
C ASN A 103 13.52 19.03 -3.68
N GLY A 104 12.19 19.02 -3.47
CA GLY A 104 11.28 18.01 -3.96
C GLY A 104 10.83 17.00 -2.91
N VAL A 105 10.04 16.03 -3.37
CA VAL A 105 9.42 14.99 -2.53
C VAL A 105 9.50 13.63 -3.19
N LYS A 106 9.56 12.58 -2.38
CA LYS A 106 9.42 11.18 -2.84
C LYS A 106 7.96 10.77 -2.69
N ILE A 107 7.28 10.55 -3.80
CA ILE A 107 5.86 10.16 -3.83
C ILE A 107 5.74 8.71 -4.29
N SER A 108 5.01 7.92 -3.51
CA SER A 108 4.46 6.64 -3.94
C SER A 108 2.94 6.77 -3.90
N ALA A 109 2.26 6.42 -5.00
CA ALA A 109 0.83 6.58 -5.14
C ALA A 109 0.21 5.26 -5.63
N ALA A 110 -0.94 4.92 -5.05
CA ALA A 110 -1.77 3.79 -5.44
C ALA A 110 -3.25 4.21 -5.36
N HIS A 111 -4.12 3.45 -6.02
CA HIS A 111 -5.56 3.60 -5.89
C HIS A 111 -6.11 2.49 -4.98
N ILE A 112 -7.20 2.78 -4.28
CA ILE A 112 -7.79 1.90 -3.26
C ILE A 112 -9.26 1.58 -3.54
N ASP A 113 -9.80 2.13 -4.62
CA ASP A 113 -11.05 1.70 -5.20
C ASP A 113 -10.84 0.41 -6.00
N SER A 114 -11.79 -0.52 -5.85
CA SER A 114 -11.86 -1.74 -6.63
C SER A 114 -13.21 -1.79 -7.35
N PRO A 115 -13.27 -2.41 -8.53
CA PRO A 115 -14.53 -2.72 -9.21
C PRO A 115 -15.56 -3.33 -8.26
N ARG A 116 -16.77 -2.76 -8.21
CA ARG A 116 -17.87 -3.25 -7.36
C ARG A 116 -19.23 -2.97 -7.98
N LEU A 117 -20.28 -3.59 -7.43
CA LEU A 117 -21.66 -3.32 -7.77
C LEU A 117 -22.28 -2.40 -6.73
N ASP A 118 -22.82 -1.29 -7.19
CA ASP A 118 -23.42 -0.27 -6.33
C ASP A 118 -24.93 -0.27 -6.46
N LEU A 119 -25.62 -0.08 -5.35
CA LEU A 119 -27.07 0.08 -5.40
C LEU A 119 -27.44 1.37 -6.12
N LYS A 120 -28.44 1.31 -7.02
CA LYS A 120 -29.03 2.52 -7.59
C LYS A 120 -29.67 3.37 -6.50
N ALA A 121 -29.89 4.66 -6.76
CA ALA A 121 -30.54 5.57 -5.81
C ALA A 121 -31.92 5.06 -5.31
N ASN A 122 -32.69 4.40 -6.19
CA ASN A 122 -33.93 3.69 -5.84
C ASN A 122 -33.74 2.18 -6.17
N PRO A 123 -33.14 1.39 -5.26
CA PRO A 123 -32.70 0.05 -5.60
C PRO A 123 -33.78 -1.01 -5.38
N VAL A 124 -34.66 -0.82 -4.40
CA VAL A 124 -35.64 -1.82 -3.98
C VAL A 124 -36.74 -1.96 -5.04
N TYR A 125 -36.99 -3.19 -5.48
CA TYR A 125 -38.15 -3.53 -6.30
C TYR A 125 -38.56 -4.98 -6.07
N GLU A 126 -39.79 -5.32 -6.43
CA GLU A 126 -40.31 -6.68 -6.34
C GLU A 126 -40.42 -7.32 -7.73
N SER A 127 -40.08 -8.61 -7.83
CA SER A 127 -40.33 -9.42 -9.02
C SER A 127 -40.44 -10.88 -8.62
N ASN A 128 -41.46 -11.59 -9.12
CA ASN A 128 -41.74 -13.00 -8.80
C ASN A 128 -41.84 -13.26 -7.29
N ASP A 129 -42.57 -12.41 -6.58
CA ASP A 129 -42.74 -12.47 -5.12
C ASP A 129 -41.42 -12.40 -4.30
N LEU A 130 -40.34 -11.87 -4.90
CA LEU A 130 -39.05 -11.64 -4.26
C LEU A 130 -38.70 -10.14 -4.23
N CYS A 131 -38.19 -9.67 -3.09
CA CYS A 131 -37.57 -8.36 -2.95
C CYS A 131 -36.15 -8.39 -3.50
N LEU A 132 -35.87 -7.53 -4.49
CA LEU A 132 -34.60 -7.45 -5.23
C LEU A 132 -34.01 -6.04 -5.12
N LEU A 133 -32.70 -5.94 -5.37
CA LEU A 133 -31.93 -4.69 -5.33
C LEU A 133 -31.31 -4.39 -6.70
N LYS A 134 -31.71 -3.29 -7.33
CA LYS A 134 -31.11 -2.81 -8.59
C LYS A 134 -29.70 -2.30 -8.34
N THR A 135 -28.76 -2.82 -9.10
CA THR A 135 -27.37 -2.40 -9.09
C THR A 135 -27.01 -1.53 -10.29
N HIS A 136 -25.88 -0.84 -10.18
CA HIS A 136 -25.14 -0.22 -11.27
C HIS A 136 -23.65 -0.50 -11.06
N TYR A 137 -22.90 -0.44 -12.14
CA TYR A 137 -21.45 -0.49 -12.16
C TYR A 137 -20.94 0.87 -12.63
#